data_AF-W2SXA7-F1
#
_entry.id   AF-W2SXA7-F1
#
_cell.length_a   1.000
_cell.length_b   1.000
_cell.length_c   1.000
_cell.angle_alpha   90.00
_cell.angle_beta   90.00
_cell.angle_gamma   90.00
#
_symmetry.space_group_name_H-M   'P 1'
#
loop_
_entity.id
_entity.type
_entity.pdbx_description
1 polymer ?
#
loop_
_entity_poly.entity_id
_entity_poly.type
_entity_poly.pdbx_seq_one_letter_code
_entity_poly.pdbx_strand_id
1 'polypeptide(L)'
;MAVGFVTNTRITHGTPAALYAKGISRHIEYDVIAKNYGDDCTDIAKQLLSYPASNFKVMMGGGANFLKDKSRGGSREDGINIDLEWKKLGGRRKLLNNVRDLQAVTESDGKLLGIFAPSHFPIYVEEQIVGKKTVPRLVEMTEKAIGQLQYDEKGFFLMVEGGMIDVMEHTNQMHFAFGELYEFEEAIRKAREMTDPSETLIIVTADHGHALTMPGYLPVQESLFGSDIIKHFFGDEEITLEVPSIFFATGPGYRGGYRLIGDYIDKEEREQPHSALPSAIPVNSGHHGGEDVGLWADGPLSELFASTLENTEVAYIIKFLLCAKHLDYTFCNASALIETSTQDKSVE
;
A
#
# COMPACT_ATOMS: atom_id res chain seq x y z
N MET A 1 -18.72 -6.13 -13.50
CA MET A 1 -17.30 -6.17 -13.19
C MET A 1 -17.23 -6.06 -11.70
N ALA A 2 -16.61 -7.03 -11.06
CA ALA A 2 -16.41 -7.01 -9.62
C ALA A 2 -15.23 -6.09 -9.28
N VAL A 3 -15.26 -5.48 -8.10
CA VAL A 3 -14.19 -4.61 -7.62
C VAL A 3 -13.77 -5.08 -6.24
N GLY A 4 -12.47 -5.09 -5.98
CA GLY A 4 -11.99 -5.28 -4.63
C GLY A 4 -10.60 -4.72 -4.39
N PHE A 5 -10.20 -4.73 -3.12
CA PHE A 5 -8.84 -4.43 -2.73
C PHE A 5 -8.38 -5.31 -1.56
N VAL A 6 -7.07 -5.50 -1.51
CA VAL A 6 -6.34 -6.17 -0.45
C VAL A 6 -5.17 -5.29 -0.04
N THR A 7 -4.93 -5.15 1.26
CA THR A 7 -3.78 -4.42 1.80
C THR A 7 -3.31 -5.02 3.12
N ASN A 8 -2.02 -4.92 3.44
CA ASN A 8 -1.50 -5.16 4.79
C ASN A 8 -1.55 -3.89 5.68
N THR A 9 -2.12 -2.78 5.20
CA THR A 9 -2.37 -1.56 5.98
C THR A 9 -3.80 -1.52 6.53
N ARG A 10 -4.21 -0.39 7.12
CA ARG A 10 -5.60 -0.17 7.48
C ARG A 10 -6.41 -0.02 6.19
N ILE A 11 -7.61 -0.59 6.11
CA ILE A 11 -8.44 -0.40 4.91
C ILE A 11 -8.88 1.06 4.69
N THR A 12 -8.72 1.91 5.71
CA THR A 12 -8.96 3.35 5.70
C THR A 12 -7.69 4.17 5.42
N HIS A 13 -6.54 3.53 5.21
CA HIS A 13 -5.28 4.19 4.86
C HIS A 13 -5.34 4.84 3.46
N GLY A 14 -4.40 5.73 3.15
CA GLY A 14 -4.43 6.57 1.95
C GLY A 14 -4.67 5.80 0.65
N THR A 15 -3.87 4.74 0.41
CA THR A 15 -3.93 3.93 -0.82
C THR A 15 -5.27 3.19 -1.00
N PRO A 16 -5.75 2.36 -0.05
CA PRO A 16 -7.05 1.69 -0.22
C PRO A 16 -8.21 2.69 -0.21
N ALA A 17 -8.13 3.75 0.60
CA ALA A 17 -9.16 4.79 0.66
C ALA A 17 -9.31 5.52 -0.68
N ALA A 18 -8.25 5.72 -1.46
CA ALA A 18 -8.33 6.39 -2.76
C ALA A 18 -9.29 5.71 -3.75
N LEU A 19 -9.60 4.43 -3.57
CA LEU A 19 -10.56 3.72 -4.41
C LEU A 19 -12.01 4.09 -4.14
N TYR A 20 -12.33 4.64 -2.96
CA TYR A 20 -13.73 4.82 -2.56
C TYR A 20 -14.04 6.10 -1.80
N ALA A 21 -13.07 6.67 -1.09
CA ALA A 21 -13.27 7.81 -0.23
C ALA A 21 -13.01 9.13 -0.97
N LYS A 22 -13.74 10.16 -0.56
CA LYS A 22 -13.51 11.55 -0.92
C LYS A 22 -13.45 12.37 0.35
N GLY A 23 -12.42 13.19 0.51
CA GLY A 23 -12.24 14.00 1.70
C GLY A 23 -11.14 15.02 1.52
N ILE A 24 -11.03 15.93 2.48
CA ILE A 24 -10.03 17.01 2.49
C ILE A 24 -8.70 16.59 3.14
N SER A 25 -8.69 15.48 3.87
CA SER A 25 -7.49 14.98 4.56
C SER A 25 -7.56 13.47 4.74
N ARG A 26 -6.44 12.79 4.44
CA ARG A 26 -6.28 11.34 4.62
C ARG A 26 -6.30 10.90 6.08
N HIS A 27 -6.07 11.82 7.01
CA HIS A 27 -6.04 11.51 8.45
C HIS A 27 -7.43 11.36 9.08
N ILE A 28 -8.49 11.72 8.36
CA ILE A 28 -9.87 11.61 8.82
C ILE A 28 -10.36 10.16 8.64
N GLU A 29 -9.60 9.20 9.19
CA GLU A 29 -9.90 7.77 9.04
C GLU A 29 -11.17 7.35 9.79
N TYR A 30 -11.51 8.06 10.87
CA TYR A 30 -12.65 7.79 11.76
C TYR A 30 -13.20 9.09 12.40
N ASP A 31 -14.34 8.98 13.07
CA ASP A 31 -15.18 10.11 13.53
C ASP A 31 -14.46 11.09 14.48
N VAL A 32 -13.59 10.61 15.37
CA VAL A 32 -12.93 11.49 16.35
C VAL A 32 -12.05 12.53 15.67
N ILE A 33 -11.37 12.16 14.57
CA ILE A 33 -10.58 13.11 13.80
C ILE A 33 -11.49 14.04 12.98
N ALA A 34 -12.60 13.53 12.45
CA ALA A 34 -13.56 14.31 11.67
C ALA A 34 -14.13 15.50 12.46
N LYS A 35 -14.36 15.32 13.78
CA LYS A 35 -14.83 16.39 14.68
C LYS A 35 -13.94 17.64 14.65
N ASN A 36 -12.65 17.50 14.36
CA ASN A 36 -11.72 18.63 14.29
C ASN A 36 -11.88 19.48 13.01
N TYR A 37 -12.67 19.01 12.03
CA TYR A 37 -12.86 19.65 10.73
C TYR A 37 -14.30 20.12 10.49
N GLY A 38 -15.18 20.01 11.48
CA GLY A 38 -16.58 20.45 11.43
C GLY A 38 -17.58 19.29 11.37
N ASP A 39 -18.83 19.58 11.74
CA ASP A 39 -19.88 18.57 11.95
C ASP A 39 -20.32 17.83 10.67
N ASP A 40 -20.13 18.44 9.49
CA ASP A 40 -20.50 17.85 8.19
C ASP A 40 -19.40 16.94 7.58
N CYS A 41 -18.26 16.78 8.25
CA CYS A 41 -17.15 16.00 7.71
C CYS A 41 -17.40 14.48 7.89
N THR A 42 -17.58 13.75 6.78
CA THR A 42 -17.74 12.29 6.82
C THR A 42 -16.37 11.60 6.83
N ASP A 43 -16.09 10.84 7.88
CA ASP A 43 -14.86 10.05 8.00
C ASP A 43 -14.75 8.94 6.96
N ILE A 44 -13.51 8.56 6.61
CA ILE A 44 -13.20 7.55 5.59
C ILE A 44 -13.86 6.21 5.92
N ALA A 45 -13.88 5.79 7.19
CA ALA A 45 -14.55 4.55 7.58
C ALA A 45 -16.06 4.58 7.29
N LYS A 46 -16.78 5.69 7.57
CA LYS A 46 -18.20 5.83 7.20
C LYS A 46 -18.45 5.68 5.69
N GLN A 47 -17.52 6.12 4.85
CA GLN A 47 -17.65 5.99 3.40
C GLN A 47 -17.62 4.54 2.89
N LEU A 48 -17.20 3.58 3.71
CA LEU A 48 -17.35 2.14 3.41
C LEU A 48 -18.82 1.71 3.30
N LEU A 49 -19.74 2.47 3.91
CA LEU A 49 -21.16 2.17 3.93
C LEU A 49 -21.92 2.67 2.69
N SER A 50 -21.28 3.47 1.84
CA SER A 50 -21.89 4.07 0.64
C SER A 50 -21.18 3.64 -0.64
N TYR A 51 -21.79 3.93 -1.78
CA TYR A 51 -21.14 3.71 -3.08
C TYR A 51 -19.91 4.63 -3.21
N PRO A 52 -18.78 4.13 -3.72
CA PRO A 52 -18.61 2.83 -4.37
C PRO A 52 -18.27 1.65 -3.45
N ALA A 53 -17.70 1.88 -2.26
CA ALA A 53 -17.20 0.81 -1.38
C ALA A 53 -18.27 -0.20 -0.96
N SER A 54 -19.50 0.24 -0.72
CA SER A 54 -20.61 -0.66 -0.37
C SER A 54 -20.92 -1.70 -1.45
N ASN A 55 -20.46 -1.45 -2.69
CA ASN A 55 -20.55 -2.32 -3.85
C ASN A 55 -19.31 -3.17 -4.14
N PHE A 56 -18.19 -2.92 -3.46
CA PHE A 56 -17.02 -3.77 -3.61
C PHE A 56 -17.34 -5.19 -3.13
N LYS A 57 -16.84 -6.16 -3.91
CA LYS A 57 -17.01 -7.59 -3.67
C LYS A 57 -16.03 -8.08 -2.62
N VAL A 58 -14.83 -7.50 -2.56
CA VAL A 58 -13.79 -7.88 -1.59
C VAL A 58 -13.11 -6.62 -1.05
N MET A 59 -13.02 -6.50 0.27
CA MET A 59 -12.21 -5.49 0.96
C MET A 59 -11.49 -6.17 2.11
N MET A 60 -10.16 -6.24 2.06
CA MET A 60 -9.37 -6.96 3.07
C MET A 60 -8.14 -6.17 3.53
N GLY A 61 -7.93 -6.14 4.85
CA GLY A 61 -6.75 -5.55 5.47
C GLY A 61 -6.90 -5.41 6.98
N GLY A 62 -6.28 -4.38 7.56
CA GLY A 62 -6.35 -4.06 8.98
C GLY A 62 -7.33 -2.92 9.31
N GLY A 63 -7.20 -2.36 10.50
CA GLY A 63 -7.91 -1.15 10.91
C GLY A 63 -9.18 -1.37 11.73
N ALA A 64 -9.33 -2.49 12.44
CA ALA A 64 -10.51 -2.75 13.28
C ALA A 64 -10.81 -1.64 14.29
N ASN A 65 -9.79 -0.95 14.80
CA ASN A 65 -9.97 0.15 15.75
C ASN A 65 -10.77 1.31 15.14
N PHE A 66 -10.60 1.56 13.85
CA PHE A 66 -11.20 2.70 13.13
C PHE A 66 -12.65 2.43 12.71
N LEU A 67 -13.05 1.16 12.74
CA LEU A 67 -14.39 0.70 12.33
C LEU A 67 -15.33 0.47 13.51
N LYS A 68 -14.82 0.26 14.71
CA LYS A 68 -15.59 -0.17 15.89
C LYS A 68 -15.75 0.96 16.89
N ASP A 69 -16.90 0.97 17.55
CA ASP A 69 -17.14 1.83 18.72
C ASP A 69 -16.23 1.40 19.89
N LYS A 70 -15.91 2.35 20.78
CA LYS A 70 -15.15 2.07 22.02
C LYS A 70 -15.74 0.93 22.85
N SER A 71 -17.06 0.77 22.89
CA SER A 71 -17.73 -0.34 23.59
C SER A 71 -17.41 -1.72 22.99
N ARG A 72 -16.95 -1.80 21.73
CA ARG A 72 -16.47 -3.02 21.06
C ARG A 72 -14.96 -3.05 20.87
N GLY A 73 -14.23 -2.26 21.66
CA GLY A 73 -12.77 -2.22 21.65
C GLY A 73 -12.17 -1.46 20.47
N GLY A 74 -12.93 -0.59 19.80
CA GLY A 74 -12.40 0.32 18.80
C GLY A 74 -12.15 1.74 19.33
N SER A 75 -12.02 2.68 18.41
CA SER A 75 -11.67 4.08 18.67
C SER A 75 -12.80 5.05 18.35
N ARG A 76 -13.89 4.58 17.73
CA ARG A 76 -15.03 5.44 17.39
C ARG A 76 -15.80 5.88 18.64
N GLU A 77 -16.34 7.09 18.60
CA GLU A 77 -17.09 7.72 19.71
C GLU A 77 -18.54 8.08 19.33
N ASP A 78 -18.95 7.79 18.10
CA ASP A 78 -20.29 8.09 17.58
C ASP A 78 -21.30 6.96 17.78
N GLY A 79 -20.93 5.89 18.49
CA GLY A 79 -21.78 4.72 18.72
C GLY A 79 -21.92 3.80 17.51
N ILE A 80 -21.26 4.09 16.38
CA ILE A 80 -21.41 3.35 15.13
C ILE A 80 -20.34 2.26 15.02
N ASN A 81 -20.77 1.07 14.64
CA ASN A 81 -19.89 -0.06 14.31
C ASN A 81 -19.95 -0.32 12.81
N ILE A 82 -19.01 0.26 12.05
CA ILE A 82 -18.96 0.23 10.59
C ILE A 82 -18.93 -1.21 10.05
N ASP A 83 -18.21 -2.12 10.72
CA ASP A 83 -18.18 -3.54 10.36
C ASP A 83 -19.59 -4.18 10.41
N LEU A 84 -20.34 -3.90 11.46
CA LEU A 84 -21.70 -4.41 11.65
C LEU A 84 -22.71 -3.72 10.75
N GLU A 85 -22.61 -2.40 10.58
CA GLU A 85 -23.48 -1.65 9.65
C GLU A 85 -23.26 -2.11 8.22
N TRP A 86 -22.01 -2.33 7.80
CA TRP A 86 -21.69 -2.84 6.47
C TRP A 86 -22.34 -4.20 6.22
N LYS A 87 -22.34 -5.09 7.22
CA LYS A 87 -23.00 -6.41 7.14
C LYS A 87 -24.53 -6.30 6.93
N LYS A 88 -25.15 -5.18 7.33
CA LYS A 88 -26.60 -4.94 7.20
C LYS A 88 -27.01 -4.33 5.85
N LEU A 89 -26.08 -3.85 5.00
CA LEU A 89 -26.35 -3.17 3.71
C LEU A 89 -26.93 -4.08 2.60
N GLY A 90 -27.59 -5.18 2.96
CA GLY A 90 -28.23 -6.11 2.03
C GLY A 90 -27.25 -6.97 1.21
N GLY A 91 -27.79 -8.00 0.54
CA GLY A 91 -26.99 -9.01 -0.16
C GLY A 91 -26.28 -9.98 0.79
N ARG A 92 -25.71 -11.05 0.24
CA ARG A 92 -24.89 -11.97 1.04
C ARG A 92 -23.58 -11.25 1.39
N ARG A 93 -23.33 -11.02 2.68
CA ARG A 93 -22.15 -10.30 3.18
C ARG A 93 -21.51 -11.09 4.32
N LYS A 94 -20.20 -11.25 4.27
CA LYS A 94 -19.42 -12.02 5.25
C LYS A 94 -18.31 -11.15 5.83
N LEU A 95 -18.26 -11.11 7.15
CA LEU A 95 -17.17 -10.49 7.91
C LEU A 95 -16.13 -11.55 8.23
N LEU A 96 -14.86 -11.25 7.99
CA LEU A 96 -13.72 -12.09 8.32
C LEU A 96 -12.86 -11.33 9.33
N ASN A 97 -12.52 -11.95 10.46
CA ASN A 97 -11.78 -11.28 11.55
C ASN A 97 -10.45 -11.97 11.86
N ASN A 98 -10.16 -13.13 11.26
CA ASN A 98 -8.96 -13.90 11.55
C ASN A 98 -8.61 -14.85 10.39
N VAL A 99 -7.44 -15.50 10.48
CA VAL A 99 -6.92 -16.45 9.49
C VAL A 99 -7.91 -17.60 9.20
N ARG A 100 -8.59 -18.14 10.21
CA ARG A 100 -9.53 -19.26 10.02
C ARG A 100 -10.76 -18.81 9.24
N ASP A 101 -11.26 -17.60 9.49
CA ASP A 101 -12.38 -17.04 8.74
C ASP A 101 -12.02 -16.92 7.25
N LEU A 102 -10.80 -16.46 6.93
CA LEU A 102 -10.31 -16.37 5.55
C LEU A 102 -10.18 -17.76 4.91
N GLN A 103 -9.63 -18.74 5.62
CA GLN A 103 -9.51 -20.11 5.13
C GLN A 103 -10.87 -20.74 4.81
N ALA A 104 -11.90 -20.42 5.60
CA ALA A 104 -13.28 -20.86 5.41
C ALA A 104 -14.06 -20.09 4.32
N VAL A 105 -13.40 -19.20 3.55
CA VAL A 105 -14.01 -18.55 2.39
C VAL A 105 -14.12 -19.54 1.24
N THR A 106 -15.33 -19.61 0.67
CA THR A 106 -15.67 -20.43 -0.51
C THR A 106 -16.10 -19.54 -1.67
N GLU A 107 -15.96 -20.02 -2.90
CA GLU A 107 -16.35 -19.33 -4.15
C GLU A 107 -17.79 -18.82 -4.15
N SER A 108 -18.66 -19.52 -3.42
CA SER A 108 -20.06 -19.15 -3.29
C SER A 108 -20.29 -17.90 -2.44
N ASP A 109 -19.32 -17.42 -1.66
CA ASP A 109 -19.51 -16.31 -0.74
C ASP A 109 -19.92 -15.00 -1.47
N GLY A 110 -20.66 -14.16 -0.75
CA GLY A 110 -21.16 -12.91 -1.29
C GLY A 110 -20.09 -11.82 -1.31
N LYS A 111 -20.34 -10.66 -0.72
CA LYS A 111 -19.32 -9.64 -0.50
C LYS A 111 -18.51 -9.98 0.76
N LEU A 112 -17.20 -9.76 0.74
CA LEU A 112 -16.29 -9.98 1.85
C LEU A 112 -15.75 -8.67 2.40
N LEU A 113 -15.78 -8.53 3.72
CA LEU A 113 -15.04 -7.51 4.47
C LEU A 113 -14.17 -8.23 5.50
N GLY A 114 -12.86 -8.28 5.22
CA GLY A 114 -11.86 -8.92 6.08
C GLY A 114 -11.03 -7.90 6.84
N ILE A 115 -11.12 -7.90 8.17
CA ILE A 115 -10.39 -6.97 9.04
C ILE A 115 -9.63 -7.76 10.08
N PHE A 116 -8.32 -7.92 9.88
CA PHE A 116 -7.51 -8.91 10.59
C PHE A 116 -6.63 -8.33 11.69
N ALA A 117 -6.44 -7.00 11.73
CA ALA A 117 -5.60 -6.31 12.70
C ALA A 117 -6.29 -5.07 13.30
N PRO A 118 -5.95 -4.66 14.55
CA PRO A 118 -6.44 -3.42 15.15
C PRO A 118 -6.10 -2.15 14.34
N SER A 119 -4.88 -2.07 13.82
CA SER A 119 -4.36 -0.99 12.95
C SER A 119 -3.81 -1.61 11.67
N HIS A 120 -2.62 -1.21 11.20
CA HIS A 120 -1.86 -1.94 10.19
C HIS A 120 -1.57 -3.39 10.64
N PHE A 121 -1.15 -4.24 9.71
CA PHE A 121 -0.70 -5.59 10.04
C PHE A 121 0.57 -5.57 10.89
N PRO A 122 0.80 -6.63 11.70
CA PRO A 122 2.12 -6.87 12.25
C PRO A 122 3.14 -7.12 11.13
N ILE A 123 4.40 -6.84 11.42
CA ILE A 123 5.50 -7.01 10.47
C ILE A 123 5.70 -8.51 10.18
N TYR A 124 5.83 -8.85 8.90
CA TYR A 124 6.02 -10.21 8.42
C TYR A 124 7.18 -10.92 9.09
N VAL A 125 8.37 -10.31 9.05
CA VAL A 125 9.61 -10.88 9.61
C VAL A 125 9.50 -11.05 11.12
N GLU A 126 8.83 -10.13 11.82
CA GLU A 126 8.64 -10.23 13.27
C GLU A 126 7.80 -11.47 13.64
N GLU A 127 6.73 -11.75 12.88
CA GLU A 127 5.95 -12.98 13.07
C GLU A 127 6.77 -14.25 12.79
N GLN A 128 7.74 -14.20 11.87
CA GLN A 128 8.67 -15.32 11.63
C GLN A 128 9.63 -15.51 12.81
N ILE A 129 10.20 -14.42 13.34
CA ILE A 129 11.09 -14.46 14.52
C ILE A 129 10.37 -15.03 15.74
N VAL A 130 9.14 -14.57 16.00
CA VAL A 130 8.32 -15.04 17.11
C VAL A 130 7.73 -16.45 16.85
N GLY A 131 7.71 -16.89 15.59
CA GLY A 131 7.12 -18.16 15.18
C GLY A 131 5.59 -18.19 15.34
N LYS A 132 4.93 -17.02 15.23
CA LYS A 132 3.48 -16.89 15.45
C LYS A 132 2.84 -15.99 14.40
N LYS A 133 2.07 -16.61 13.51
CA LYS A 133 1.19 -15.93 12.56
C LYS A 133 -0.14 -15.54 13.20
N THR A 134 -0.48 -14.26 13.17
CA THR A 134 -1.70 -13.68 13.76
C THR A 134 -2.65 -13.12 12.72
N VAL A 135 -2.14 -12.74 11.54
CA VAL A 135 -2.90 -12.24 10.39
C VAL A 135 -2.69 -13.15 9.16
N PRO A 136 -3.59 -13.15 8.16
CA PRO A 136 -3.31 -13.80 6.88
C PRO A 136 -2.16 -13.08 6.16
N ARG A 137 -1.41 -13.82 5.33
CA ARG A 137 -0.38 -13.23 4.46
C ARG A 137 -1.01 -12.47 3.31
N LEU A 138 -0.29 -11.50 2.76
CA LEU A 138 -0.76 -10.74 1.59
C LEU A 138 -1.10 -11.66 0.41
N VAL A 139 -0.29 -12.70 0.20
CA VAL A 139 -0.50 -13.73 -0.81
C VAL A 139 -1.81 -14.52 -0.62
N GLU A 140 -2.17 -14.87 0.62
CA GLU A 140 -3.40 -15.63 0.93
C GLU A 140 -4.65 -14.76 0.74
N MET A 141 -4.57 -13.49 1.12
CA MET A 141 -5.64 -12.53 0.87
C MET A 141 -5.81 -12.30 -0.63
N THR A 142 -4.73 -12.20 -1.39
CA THR A 142 -4.75 -12.06 -2.85
C THR A 142 -5.40 -13.26 -3.52
N GLU A 143 -4.98 -14.48 -3.14
CA GLU A 143 -5.57 -15.73 -3.63
C GLU A 143 -7.09 -15.77 -3.40
N LYS A 144 -7.53 -15.46 -2.17
CA LYS A 144 -8.97 -15.44 -1.86
C LYS A 144 -9.70 -14.31 -2.58
N ALA A 145 -9.07 -13.16 -2.79
CA ALA A 145 -9.68 -12.06 -3.54
C ALA A 145 -9.92 -12.44 -5.00
N ILE A 146 -8.90 -12.94 -5.70
CA ILE A 146 -9.02 -13.41 -7.09
C ILE A 146 -10.06 -14.52 -7.16
N GLY A 147 -10.01 -15.49 -6.24
CA GLY A 147 -10.97 -16.57 -6.12
C GLY A 147 -12.42 -16.12 -5.89
N GLN A 148 -12.69 -14.90 -5.44
CA GLN A 148 -14.06 -14.36 -5.34
C GLN A 148 -14.46 -13.50 -6.52
N LEU A 149 -13.48 -12.80 -7.10
CA LEU A 149 -13.69 -11.79 -8.12
C LEU A 149 -13.82 -12.40 -9.52
N GLN A 150 -13.12 -13.51 -9.78
CA GLN A 150 -13.06 -14.16 -11.10
C GLN A 150 -14.40 -14.69 -11.63
N TYR A 151 -15.43 -14.82 -10.77
CA TYR A 151 -16.75 -15.32 -11.18
C TYR A 151 -17.70 -14.25 -11.72
N ASP A 152 -17.32 -12.97 -11.75
CA ASP A 152 -18.12 -11.94 -12.43
C ASP A 152 -17.87 -12.02 -13.94
N GLU A 153 -18.92 -12.29 -14.72
CA GLU A 153 -18.84 -12.44 -16.18
C GLU A 153 -18.28 -11.21 -16.91
N LYS A 154 -18.27 -10.04 -16.27
CA LYS A 154 -17.69 -8.81 -16.83
C LYS A 154 -16.26 -8.57 -16.33
N GLY A 155 -15.60 -9.58 -15.79
CA GLY A 155 -14.26 -9.52 -15.23
C GLY A 155 -14.20 -8.81 -13.87
N PHE A 156 -12.99 -8.42 -13.45
CA PHE A 156 -12.77 -7.72 -12.19
C PHE A 156 -11.64 -6.68 -12.24
N PHE A 157 -11.68 -5.76 -11.27
CA PHE A 157 -10.56 -4.92 -10.87
C PHE A 157 -10.15 -5.28 -9.44
N LEU A 158 -8.86 -5.53 -9.23
CA LEU A 158 -8.28 -5.81 -7.92
C LEU A 158 -7.05 -4.93 -7.71
N MET A 159 -7.02 -4.20 -6.60
CA MET A 159 -5.82 -3.54 -6.10
C MET A 159 -5.22 -4.36 -4.95
N VAL A 160 -3.92 -4.60 -4.99
CA VAL A 160 -3.17 -5.27 -3.91
C VAL A 160 -2.05 -4.33 -3.47
N GLU A 161 -2.03 -3.97 -2.18
CA GLU A 161 -1.05 -3.04 -1.60
C GLU A 161 -0.14 -3.75 -0.59
N GLY A 162 1.17 -3.72 -0.85
CA GLY A 162 2.23 -4.02 0.12
C GLY A 162 2.61 -2.79 0.96
N GLY A 163 1.65 -2.14 1.61
CA GLY A 163 1.85 -0.82 2.21
C GLY A 163 2.67 -0.81 3.51
N MET A 164 2.96 -1.96 4.12
CA MET A 164 3.92 -2.03 5.23
C MET A 164 5.38 -1.81 4.79
N ILE A 165 5.70 -1.89 3.49
CA ILE A 165 7.02 -1.49 2.96
C ILE A 165 7.32 -0.04 3.37
N ASP A 166 6.39 0.87 3.04
CA ASP A 166 6.46 2.29 3.39
C ASP A 166 6.60 2.51 4.91
N VAL A 167 5.79 1.80 5.70
CA VAL A 167 5.83 1.92 7.17
C VAL A 167 7.20 1.56 7.73
N MET A 168 7.88 0.57 7.16
CA MET A 168 9.22 0.15 7.60
C MET A 168 10.35 1.04 7.07
N GLU A 169 10.18 1.63 5.88
CA GLU A 169 11.14 2.60 5.36
C GLU A 169 11.09 3.92 6.14
N HIS A 170 9.90 4.33 6.60
CA HIS A 170 9.73 5.44 7.55
C HIS A 170 10.52 5.23 8.87
N THR A 171 10.69 3.99 9.33
CA THR A 171 11.50 3.69 10.53
C THR A 171 12.96 3.36 10.22
N ASN A 172 13.38 3.48 8.95
CA ASN A 172 14.68 3.05 8.43
C ASN A 172 15.01 1.57 8.69
N GLN A 173 14.01 0.71 8.86
CA GLN A 173 14.20 -0.72 9.19
C GLN A 173 14.15 -1.58 7.93
N MET A 174 15.23 -1.54 7.14
CA MET A 174 15.26 -2.19 5.82
C MET A 174 15.18 -3.72 5.84
N HIS A 175 15.57 -4.38 6.93
CA HIS A 175 15.33 -5.82 7.10
C HIS A 175 13.83 -6.14 7.06
N PHE A 176 13.03 -5.29 7.71
CA PHE A 176 11.59 -5.43 7.72
C PHE A 176 10.97 -4.96 6.39
N ALA A 177 11.44 -3.85 5.82
CA ALA A 177 10.96 -3.37 4.51
C ALA A 177 11.16 -4.41 3.41
N PHE A 178 12.33 -5.08 3.35
CA PHE A 178 12.55 -6.17 2.38
C PHE A 178 11.70 -7.41 2.64
N GLY A 179 11.39 -7.71 3.91
CA GLY A 179 10.44 -8.78 4.24
C GLY A 179 9.02 -8.48 3.77
N GLU A 180 8.58 -7.22 3.88
CA GLU A 180 7.29 -6.77 3.35
C GLU A 180 7.29 -6.73 1.81
N LEU A 181 8.42 -6.34 1.19
CA LEU A 181 8.60 -6.41 -0.26
C LEU A 181 8.52 -7.84 -0.77
N TYR A 182 9.10 -8.80 -0.05
CA TYR A 182 8.98 -10.22 -0.34
C TYR A 182 7.52 -10.69 -0.25
N GLU A 183 6.77 -10.32 0.80
CA GLU A 183 5.33 -10.63 0.88
C GLU A 183 4.53 -10.06 -0.31
N PHE A 184 4.89 -8.86 -0.78
CA PHE A 184 4.28 -8.25 -1.96
C PHE A 184 4.66 -8.99 -3.26
N GLU A 185 5.92 -9.40 -3.41
CA GLU A 185 6.38 -10.23 -4.53
C GLU A 185 5.62 -11.57 -4.60
N GLU A 186 5.43 -12.25 -3.46
CA GLU A 186 4.65 -13.49 -3.39
C GLU A 186 3.19 -13.27 -3.84
N ALA A 187 2.59 -12.13 -3.48
CA ALA A 187 1.24 -11.78 -3.92
C ALA A 187 1.18 -11.54 -5.44
N ILE A 188 2.17 -10.86 -6.02
CA ILE A 188 2.29 -10.68 -7.49
C ILE A 188 2.44 -12.03 -8.18
N ARG A 189 3.33 -12.90 -7.69
CA ARG A 189 3.53 -14.24 -8.25
C ARG A 189 2.23 -15.03 -8.23
N LYS A 190 1.52 -15.02 -7.09
CA LYS A 190 0.23 -15.71 -6.95
C LYS A 190 -0.82 -15.17 -7.91
N ALA A 191 -0.89 -13.84 -8.09
CA ALA A 191 -1.81 -13.25 -9.05
C ALA A 191 -1.52 -13.76 -10.47
N ARG A 192 -0.26 -13.76 -10.90
CA ARG A 192 0.15 -14.30 -12.22
C ARG A 192 -0.15 -15.79 -12.39
N GLU A 193 -0.06 -16.59 -11.31
CA GLU A 193 -0.41 -18.01 -11.35
C GLU A 193 -1.92 -18.28 -11.48
N MET A 194 -2.76 -17.35 -11.00
CA MET A 194 -4.20 -17.54 -10.91
C MET A 194 -4.98 -16.89 -12.04
N THR A 195 -4.34 -16.11 -12.90
CA THR A 195 -5.00 -15.37 -13.98
C THR A 195 -4.43 -15.73 -15.35
N ASP A 196 -5.29 -15.66 -16.37
CA ASP A 196 -4.85 -15.87 -17.75
C ASP A 196 -4.17 -14.59 -18.28
N PRO A 197 -2.88 -14.62 -18.66
CA PRO A 197 -2.17 -13.45 -19.17
C PRO A 197 -2.69 -12.96 -20.53
N SER A 198 -3.54 -13.72 -21.22
CA SER A 198 -4.22 -13.27 -22.44
C SER A 198 -5.49 -12.44 -22.16
N GLU A 199 -5.99 -12.45 -20.92
CA GLU A 199 -7.21 -11.75 -20.52
C GLU A 199 -6.99 -10.78 -19.34
N THR A 200 -5.86 -10.89 -18.63
CA THR A 200 -5.57 -10.13 -17.42
C THR A 200 -4.34 -9.25 -17.58
N LEU A 201 -4.51 -7.95 -17.39
CA LEU A 201 -3.42 -6.98 -17.27
C LEU A 201 -3.04 -6.82 -15.79
N ILE A 202 -1.78 -7.11 -15.47
CA ILE A 202 -1.19 -6.87 -14.14
C ILE A 202 -0.23 -5.69 -14.26
N ILE A 203 -0.42 -4.68 -13.40
CA ILE A 203 0.44 -3.50 -13.30
C ILE A 203 1.02 -3.47 -11.89
N VAL A 204 2.33 -3.33 -11.79
CA VAL A 204 3.07 -3.16 -10.53
C VAL A 204 3.76 -1.81 -10.58
N THR A 205 3.56 -0.99 -9.55
CA THR A 205 4.18 0.34 -9.40
C THR A 205 4.27 0.67 -7.91
N ALA A 206 5.02 1.72 -7.59
CA ALA A 206 4.92 2.40 -6.30
C ALA A 206 4.09 3.70 -6.43
N ASP A 207 3.62 4.23 -5.31
CA ASP A 207 2.99 5.55 -5.22
C ASP A 207 4.03 6.67 -5.06
N HIS A 208 5.14 6.38 -4.40
CA HIS A 208 6.35 7.21 -4.29
C HIS A 208 7.57 6.37 -3.87
N GLY A 209 8.76 6.96 -3.89
CA GLY A 209 9.96 6.38 -3.32
C GLY A 209 10.15 6.73 -1.83
N HIS A 210 11.34 6.48 -1.31
CA HIS A 210 11.80 6.93 0.01
C HIS A 210 13.12 7.69 -0.12
N ALA A 211 13.45 8.50 0.88
CA ALA A 211 14.72 9.23 0.90
C ALA A 211 15.93 8.31 1.18
N LEU A 212 16.03 7.22 0.45
CA LEU A 212 17.01 6.15 0.53
C LEU A 212 18.05 6.31 -0.59
N THR A 213 19.29 5.97 -0.30
CA THR A 213 20.36 5.84 -1.28
C THR A 213 21.22 4.64 -0.95
N MET A 214 21.87 4.10 -1.98
CA MET A 214 22.75 2.94 -1.88
C MET A 214 24.17 3.33 -2.35
N PRO A 215 25.00 3.94 -1.49
CA PRO A 215 26.34 4.34 -1.88
C PRO A 215 27.25 3.10 -2.06
N GLY A 216 28.14 3.16 -3.04
CA GLY A 216 29.15 2.13 -3.31
C GLY A 216 30.47 2.35 -2.54
N TYR A 217 31.50 1.51 -2.71
CA TYR A 217 31.63 0.37 -3.65
C TYR A 217 31.63 -0.97 -2.88
N LEU A 218 30.52 -1.32 -2.23
CA LEU A 218 30.43 -2.57 -1.47
C LEU A 218 30.70 -3.79 -2.37
N PRO A 219 31.60 -4.72 -1.97
CA PRO A 219 31.84 -5.95 -2.71
C PRO A 219 30.61 -6.85 -2.80
N VAL A 220 30.44 -7.55 -3.93
CA VAL A 220 29.25 -8.39 -4.21
C VAL A 220 29.04 -9.55 -3.23
N GLN A 221 30.09 -9.97 -2.52
CA GLN A 221 30.00 -11.03 -1.51
C GLN A 221 29.51 -10.53 -0.14
N GLU A 222 29.49 -9.22 0.07
CA GLU A 222 29.04 -8.63 1.32
C GLU A 222 27.51 -8.49 1.35
N SER A 223 26.95 -8.53 2.56
CA SER A 223 25.54 -8.26 2.80
C SER A 223 25.19 -6.83 2.43
N LEU A 224 23.99 -6.58 1.91
CA LEU A 224 23.50 -5.22 1.63
C LEU A 224 23.35 -4.36 2.91
N PHE A 225 23.35 -4.98 4.09
CA PHE A 225 23.40 -4.30 5.39
C PHE A 225 24.84 -4.00 5.86
N GLY A 226 25.82 -4.39 5.05
CA GLY A 226 27.24 -4.10 5.23
C GLY A 226 27.58 -2.63 4.98
N SER A 227 28.85 -2.31 5.20
CA SER A 227 29.41 -0.98 4.96
C SER A 227 30.78 -1.11 4.30
N ASP A 228 31.11 -0.15 3.46
CA ASP A 228 32.48 0.07 3.01
C ASP A 228 33.25 0.89 4.06
N ILE A 229 34.55 0.62 4.22
CA ILE A 229 35.42 1.34 5.16
C ILE A 229 36.47 2.08 4.34
N ILE A 230 36.33 3.39 4.25
CA ILE A 230 37.25 4.24 3.49
C ILE A 230 38.24 4.93 4.41
N LYS A 231 39.49 5.03 3.96
CA LYS A 231 40.54 5.80 4.62
C LYS A 231 40.85 7.03 3.79
N HIS A 232 40.77 8.20 4.42
CA HIS A 232 41.03 9.48 3.76
C HIS A 232 42.06 10.28 4.54
N PHE A 233 42.93 10.99 3.83
CA PHE A 233 43.96 11.84 4.44
C PHE A 233 43.55 13.30 4.32
N PHE A 234 43.42 13.99 5.45
CA PHE A 234 43.28 15.45 5.51
C PHE A 234 44.60 16.05 6.00
N GLY A 235 45.49 16.40 5.07
CA GLY A 235 46.88 16.73 5.39
C GLY A 235 47.63 15.48 5.86
N ASP A 236 48.20 15.53 7.06
CA ASP A 236 48.94 14.42 7.67
C ASP A 236 48.04 13.51 8.55
N GLU A 237 46.76 13.86 8.73
CA GLU A 237 45.82 13.07 9.55
C GLU A 237 45.04 12.06 8.70
N GLU A 238 45.16 10.77 9.04
CA GLU A 238 44.31 9.70 8.48
C GLU A 238 42.98 9.65 9.25
N ILE A 239 41.88 9.71 8.49
CA ILE A 239 40.53 9.51 8.98
C ILE A 239 39.99 8.23 8.36
N THR A 240 39.40 7.37 9.19
CA THR A 240 38.61 6.22 8.73
C THR A 240 37.12 6.57 8.80
N LEU A 241 36.40 6.34 7.71
CA LEU A 241 34.97 6.60 7.58
C LEU A 241 34.25 5.31 7.19
N GLU A 242 33.08 5.11 7.79
CA GLU A 242 32.15 4.05 7.39
C GLU A 242 31.14 4.62 6.39
N VAL A 243 30.97 3.93 5.27
CA VAL A 243 29.98 4.24 4.23
C VAL A 243 28.98 3.08 4.21
N PRO A 244 27.80 3.23 4.86
CA PRO A 244 26.80 2.16 4.89
C PRO A 244 26.20 1.96 3.50
N SER A 245 26.01 0.71 3.08
CA SER A 245 25.54 0.38 1.73
C SER A 245 24.07 0.76 1.48
N ILE A 246 23.32 0.99 2.54
CA ILE A 246 22.01 1.63 2.50
C ILE A 246 22.04 2.78 3.50
N PHE A 247 21.61 3.96 3.05
CA PHE A 247 21.62 5.18 3.83
C PHE A 247 20.35 5.99 3.57
N PHE A 248 19.82 6.64 4.61
CA PHE A 248 18.66 7.52 4.48
C PHE A 248 19.03 8.99 4.61
N ALA A 249 18.41 9.88 3.85
CA ALA A 249 18.57 11.31 4.05
C ALA A 249 17.94 11.76 5.38
N THR A 250 16.79 11.16 5.75
CA THR A 250 16.06 11.51 6.98
C THR A 250 15.54 10.25 7.66
N GLY A 251 15.47 10.26 8.99
CA GLY A 251 14.78 9.20 9.74
C GLY A 251 15.34 8.97 11.13
N PRO A 252 14.76 8.01 11.89
CA PRO A 252 15.15 7.71 13.27
C PRO A 252 16.54 7.04 13.36
N GLY A 253 17.11 6.65 12.22
CA GLY A 253 18.48 6.16 12.09
C GLY A 253 19.58 7.19 12.35
N TYR A 254 19.25 8.45 12.65
CA TYR A 254 20.28 9.47 12.90
C TYR A 254 21.10 9.13 14.16
N ARG A 255 22.43 9.25 14.05
CA ARG A 255 23.38 8.94 15.13
C ARG A 255 24.36 10.08 15.43
N GLY A 256 23.89 11.32 15.35
CA GLY A 256 24.73 12.49 15.64
C GLY A 256 25.60 12.93 14.46
N GLY A 257 25.23 12.56 13.24
CA GLY A 257 25.93 12.89 12.00
C GLY A 257 27.12 11.96 11.71
N TYR A 258 27.95 12.34 10.73
CA TYR A 258 29.21 11.65 10.44
C TYR A 258 30.17 11.84 11.62
N ARG A 259 30.13 10.95 12.60
CA ARG A 259 31.13 10.93 13.66
C ARG A 259 32.44 10.47 13.06
N LEU A 260 33.37 11.42 12.95
CA LEU A 260 34.77 11.13 12.68
C LEU A 260 35.29 10.33 13.87
N ILE A 261 35.50 9.02 13.66
CA ILE A 261 36.25 8.08 14.51
C ILE A 261 35.46 7.44 15.69
N GLY A 262 35.39 6.11 15.71
CA GLY A 262 35.36 5.30 16.95
C GLY A 262 34.04 4.61 17.34
N ASP A 263 32.89 5.16 16.93
CA ASP A 263 31.55 4.59 17.20
C ASP A 263 30.98 3.96 15.92
N TYR A 264 31.65 2.91 15.40
CA TYR A 264 31.09 2.10 14.32
C TYR A 264 29.79 1.44 14.81
N ILE A 265 28.77 1.35 13.97
CA ILE A 265 27.72 0.38 14.27
C ILE A 265 28.35 -0.98 14.03
N ASP A 266 28.47 -1.76 15.10
CA ASP A 266 28.98 -3.11 15.02
C ASP A 266 28.21 -3.85 13.92
N LYS A 267 28.94 -4.62 13.11
CA LYS A 267 28.35 -5.43 12.04
C LYS A 267 27.19 -6.28 12.61
N GLU A 268 27.37 -6.79 13.82
CA GLU A 268 26.34 -7.56 14.54
C GLU A 268 25.07 -6.77 14.80
N GLU A 269 25.15 -5.47 15.08
CA GLU A 269 23.99 -4.60 15.32
C GLU A 269 23.27 -4.26 14.01
N ARG A 270 23.99 -4.02 12.91
CA ARG A 270 23.36 -3.74 11.58
C ARG A 270 22.66 -4.96 10.99
N GLU A 271 23.14 -6.15 11.31
CA GLU A 271 22.52 -7.40 10.88
C GLU A 271 21.29 -7.76 11.73
N GLN A 272 21.00 -7.03 12.83
CA GLN A 272 19.76 -7.23 13.58
C GLN A 272 18.55 -6.65 12.82
N PRO A 273 17.45 -7.41 12.70
CA PRO A 273 16.25 -6.95 11.99
C PRO A 273 15.65 -5.64 12.51
N HIS A 274 15.77 -5.38 13.81
CA HIS A 274 15.22 -4.18 14.45
C HIS A 274 16.09 -2.93 14.27
N SER A 275 17.29 -3.07 13.70
CA SER A 275 18.22 -1.96 13.54
C SER A 275 17.69 -0.93 12.55
N ALA A 276 17.59 0.32 13.00
CA ALA A 276 17.29 1.45 12.13
C ALA A 276 18.59 1.88 11.42
N LEU A 277 18.61 1.76 10.10
CA LEU A 277 19.78 2.08 9.29
C LEU A 277 20.10 3.59 9.32
N PRO A 278 21.39 3.97 9.17
CA PRO A 278 21.82 5.34 9.39
C PRO A 278 21.09 6.38 8.53
N SER A 279 20.88 7.56 9.11
CA SER A 279 20.33 8.71 8.39
C SER A 279 21.11 10.03 8.63
N ALA A 280 20.99 10.98 7.70
CA ALA A 280 21.66 12.29 7.80
C ALA A 280 20.92 13.30 8.70
N ILE A 281 19.58 13.29 8.70
CA ILE A 281 18.74 14.27 9.39
C ILE A 281 17.84 13.57 10.43
N PRO A 282 17.88 13.97 11.71
CA PRO A 282 17.08 13.34 12.76
C PRO A 282 15.61 13.73 12.65
N VAL A 283 14.77 12.76 12.36
CA VAL A 283 13.31 12.86 12.41
C VAL A 283 12.73 11.54 12.93
N ASN A 284 11.56 11.58 13.56
CA ASN A 284 10.94 10.36 14.11
C ASN A 284 10.41 9.41 13.03
N SER A 285 10.17 9.94 11.83
CA SER A 285 9.68 9.22 10.66
C SER A 285 10.46 9.75 9.46
N GLY A 286 11.14 8.87 8.74
CA GLY A 286 11.80 9.18 7.47
C GLY A 286 10.82 9.78 6.48
N HIS A 287 11.32 10.53 5.51
CA HIS A 287 10.49 11.15 4.48
C HIS A 287 10.52 10.32 3.19
N HIS A 288 9.45 10.44 2.41
CA HIS A 288 9.38 9.88 1.07
C HIS A 288 10.44 10.48 0.15
N GLY A 289 10.72 9.75 -0.92
CA GLY A 289 11.51 10.15 -2.06
C GLY A 289 10.64 10.84 -3.11
N GLY A 290 11.24 11.75 -3.87
CA GLY A 290 10.58 12.52 -4.93
C GLY A 290 11.03 12.13 -6.34
N GLU A 291 11.85 11.10 -6.45
CA GLU A 291 12.30 10.51 -7.70
C GLU A 291 11.19 9.71 -8.40
N ASP A 292 11.34 9.54 -9.71
CA ASP A 292 10.48 8.66 -10.49
C ASP A 292 10.55 7.23 -9.97
N VAL A 293 9.40 6.56 -9.89
CA VAL A 293 9.29 5.16 -9.49
C VAL A 293 9.12 4.24 -10.69
N GLY A 294 9.53 2.98 -10.53
CA GLY A 294 9.36 1.97 -11.56
C GLY A 294 7.89 1.57 -11.76
N LEU A 295 7.56 1.28 -13.02
CA LEU A 295 6.27 0.72 -13.43
C LEU A 295 6.53 -0.49 -14.33
N TRP A 296 5.88 -1.61 -14.00
CA TRP A 296 5.95 -2.86 -14.75
C TRP A 296 4.55 -3.31 -15.11
N ALA A 297 4.33 -3.71 -16.37
CA ALA A 297 3.04 -4.21 -16.84
C ALA A 297 3.21 -5.52 -17.62
N ASP A 298 2.29 -6.47 -17.42
CA ASP A 298 2.24 -7.77 -18.09
C ASP A 298 0.78 -8.10 -18.46
N GLY A 299 0.55 -8.64 -19.67
CA GLY A 299 -0.78 -8.97 -20.19
C GLY A 299 -1.29 -8.03 -21.30
N PRO A 300 -2.61 -8.03 -21.58
CA PRO A 300 -3.18 -7.31 -22.71
C PRO A 300 -3.01 -5.80 -22.60
N LEU A 301 -2.56 -5.17 -23.69
CA LEU A 301 -2.36 -3.72 -23.79
C LEU A 301 -1.33 -3.16 -22.80
N SER A 302 -0.42 -4.03 -22.29
CA SER A 302 0.69 -3.65 -21.43
C SER A 302 1.66 -2.67 -22.10
N GLU A 303 1.71 -2.64 -23.44
CA GLU A 303 2.50 -1.67 -24.21
C GLU A 303 2.07 -0.21 -24.01
N LEU A 304 0.88 0.04 -23.47
CA LEU A 304 0.44 1.40 -23.09
C LEU A 304 1.16 1.92 -21.84
N PHE A 305 1.81 1.03 -21.09
CA PHE A 305 2.52 1.31 -19.84
C PHE A 305 4.03 1.31 -20.06
N ALA A 306 4.48 2.09 -21.03
CA ALA A 306 5.88 2.18 -21.44
C ALA A 306 6.38 3.64 -21.39
N SER A 307 7.71 3.81 -21.32
CA SER A 307 8.38 5.11 -21.19
C SER A 307 8.07 5.80 -19.85
N THR A 308 8.35 7.10 -19.77
CA THR A 308 7.97 7.97 -18.66
C THR A 308 6.50 8.35 -18.78
N LEU A 309 5.73 8.10 -17.72
CA LEU A 309 4.31 8.43 -17.60
C LEU A 309 4.10 9.28 -16.36
N GLU A 310 3.19 10.25 -16.45
CA GLU A 310 2.69 10.93 -15.26
C GLU A 310 1.86 9.93 -14.43
N ASN A 311 1.93 10.00 -13.09
CA ASN A 311 1.15 9.09 -12.22
C ASN A 311 -0.36 9.19 -12.51
N THR A 312 -0.85 10.37 -12.90
CA THR A 312 -2.25 10.54 -13.32
C THR A 312 -2.58 9.85 -14.64
N GLU A 313 -1.63 9.77 -15.58
CA GLU A 313 -1.81 9.08 -16.86
C GLU A 313 -2.01 7.58 -16.65
N VAL A 314 -1.28 6.95 -15.72
CA VAL A 314 -1.47 5.53 -15.34
C VAL A 314 -2.93 5.27 -15.00
N ALA A 315 -3.52 6.11 -14.14
CA ALA A 315 -4.93 5.99 -13.76
C ALA A 315 -5.89 6.24 -14.92
N TYR A 316 -5.60 7.17 -15.84
CA TYR A 316 -6.42 7.43 -17.01
C TYR A 316 -6.38 6.28 -18.02
N ILE A 317 -5.22 5.66 -18.24
CA ILE A 317 -5.07 4.47 -19.08
C ILE A 317 -5.90 3.32 -18.48
N ILE A 318 -5.78 3.06 -17.17
CA ILE A 318 -6.60 2.03 -16.50
C ILE A 318 -8.10 2.32 -16.67
N LYS A 319 -8.55 3.56 -16.46
CA LYS A 319 -9.95 3.95 -16.65
C LYS A 319 -10.43 3.76 -18.09
N PHE A 320 -9.57 4.08 -19.07
CA PHE A 320 -9.83 3.87 -20.48
C PHE A 320 -10.01 2.38 -20.79
N LEU A 321 -9.07 1.54 -20.35
CA LEU A 321 -9.11 0.09 -20.57
C LEU A 321 -10.33 -0.58 -19.92
N LEU A 322 -10.73 -0.13 -18.74
CA LEU A 322 -11.90 -0.64 -18.03
C LEU A 322 -13.23 -0.08 -18.56
N CYS A 323 -13.21 0.78 -19.60
CA CYS A 323 -14.39 1.51 -20.06
C CYS A 323 -15.14 2.17 -18.89
N ALA A 324 -14.41 2.74 -17.94
CA ALA A 324 -14.99 3.31 -16.73
C ALA A 324 -15.98 4.44 -17.10
N LYS A 325 -17.06 4.57 -16.32
CA LYS A 325 -18.04 5.65 -16.48
C LYS A 325 -17.77 6.73 -15.45
N HIS A 326 -17.76 7.99 -15.90
CA HIS A 326 -17.70 9.15 -15.01
C HIS A 326 -18.78 10.14 -15.41
N LEU A 327 -19.75 10.35 -14.52
CA LEU A 327 -20.93 11.19 -14.79
C LEU A 327 -21.59 10.76 -16.12
N ASP A 328 -21.53 11.63 -17.12
CA ASP A 328 -22.21 11.46 -18.41
C ASP A 328 -21.31 10.94 -19.53
N TYR A 329 -20.03 10.64 -19.27
CA TYR A 329 -19.13 10.08 -20.27
C TYR A 329 -18.49 8.75 -19.85
N THR A 330 -18.05 8.00 -20.86
CA THR A 330 -17.34 6.72 -20.72
C THR A 330 -15.94 6.89 -21.31
N PHE A 331 -14.90 6.54 -20.55
CA PHE A 331 -13.51 6.81 -20.96
C PHE A 331 -13.11 6.18 -22.29
N CYS A 332 -13.66 5.01 -22.62
CA CYS A 332 -13.36 4.33 -23.89
C CYS A 332 -14.18 4.83 -25.09
N ASN A 333 -15.14 5.75 -24.89
CA ASN A 333 -15.95 6.33 -25.95
C ASN A 333 -15.48 7.77 -26.26
N ALA A 334 -14.34 7.89 -26.93
CA ALA A 334 -13.77 9.19 -27.32
C ALA A 334 -14.63 9.95 -28.36
N SER A 335 -15.55 9.27 -29.05
CA SER A 335 -16.41 9.86 -30.09
C SER A 335 -17.42 10.87 -29.52
N ALA A 336 -17.87 10.68 -28.28
CA ALA A 336 -18.87 11.55 -27.64
C ALA A 336 -18.34 12.96 -27.28
N LEU A 337 -17.02 13.12 -27.20
CA LEU A 337 -16.37 14.41 -26.91
C LEU A 337 -16.19 15.29 -28.16
N ILE A 338 -16.29 14.70 -29.35
CA ILE A 338 -16.14 15.42 -30.62
C ILE A 338 -17.45 16.14 -30.98
N GLU A 339 -18.60 15.51 -30.73
CA GLU A 339 -19.92 16.06 -31.11
C GLU A 339 -20.33 17.30 -30.29
N THR A 340 -19.90 17.41 -29.02
CA THR A 340 -20.20 18.57 -28.17
C THR A 340 -19.37 19.81 -28.51
N SER A 341 -18.20 19.65 -29.14
CA SER A 341 -17.39 20.80 -29.60
C SER A 341 -17.89 21.40 -30.92
N THR A 342 -18.71 20.68 -31.67
CA THR A 342 -19.24 21.11 -32.96
C THR A 342 -20.62 21.75 -32.91
N GLN A 343 -21.34 21.69 -31.78
CA GLN A 343 -22.66 22.31 -31.63
C GLN A 343 -22.64 23.77 -31.12
N ASP A 344 -21.48 24.28 -30.67
CA ASP A 344 -21.36 25.66 -30.14
C ASP A 344 -20.78 26.67 -31.15
N LYS A 345 -20.79 26.36 -32.45
CA LYS A 345 -20.36 27.27 -33.52
C LYS A 345 -21.47 27.69 -34.49
N SER A 346 -22.73 27.63 -34.07
CA SER A 346 -23.84 28.13 -34.88
C SER A 346 -24.89 28.87 -34.05
N VAL A 347 -24.53 30.00 -33.45
CA VAL A 347 -25.48 31.10 -33.18
C VAL A 347 -24.72 32.44 -33.33
N GLU A 348 -25.12 33.17 -34.38
CA GLU A 348 -24.92 34.59 -34.73
C GLU A 348 -23.52 35.22 -34.82
#